data_AF-A0A9C9G202-F1
#
_entry.id   AF-A0A9C9G202-F1
#
_cell.length_a   1.000
_cell.length_b   1.000
_cell.length_c   1.000
_cell.angle_alpha   90.00
_cell.angle_beta   90.00
_cell.angle_gamma   90.00
#
_symmetry.space_group_name_H-M   'P 1'
#
loop_
_entity.id
_entity.type
_entity.pdbx_description
1 polymer ?
#
loop_
_entity_poly.entity_id
_entity_poly.type
_entity_poly.pdbx_seq_one_letter_code
_entity_poly.pdbx_strand_id
1 'polypeptide(L)'
;MPLIKELIHIPEKVQRGDFVLNLASGLEPDAIDQTLKEYVVTPQLAKCFDDALSFIKSTVTSQQSRNKGAYLHGSFGSGKSHFMA
;
A
#
# COMPACT_ATOMS: atom_id res chain seq x y z
N MET A 1 31.91 -2.91 -17.02
CA MET A 1 30.59 -3.18 -16.42
C MET A 1 30.33 -2.10 -15.39
N PRO A 2 29.15 -1.44 -15.39
CA PRO A 2 28.85 -0.40 -14.41
C PRO A 2 28.85 -0.97 -12.99
N LEU A 3 29.26 -0.15 -12.02
CA LEU A 3 29.24 -0.48 -10.60
C LEU A 3 27.84 -0.20 -10.02
N ILE A 4 27.39 -0.96 -9.02
CA ILE A 4 26.08 -0.75 -8.37
C ILE A 4 25.93 0.69 -7.84
N LYS A 5 27.00 1.29 -7.31
CA LYS A 5 27.02 2.67 -6.83
C LYS A 5 26.74 3.71 -7.93
N GLU A 6 26.93 3.34 -9.19
CA GLU A 6 26.66 4.20 -10.36
C GLU A 6 25.19 4.09 -10.80
N LEU A 7 24.46 3.10 -10.29
CA LEU A 7 23.05 2.83 -10.63
C LEU A 7 22.08 3.33 -9.56
N ILE A 8 22.53 3.51 -8.32
CA ILE A 8 21.68 3.86 -7.18
C ILE A 8 22.33 5.03 -6.43
N HIS A 9 21.60 6.13 -6.30
CA HIS A 9 22.01 7.23 -5.43
C HIS A 9 21.83 6.82 -3.96
N ILE A 10 22.92 6.82 -3.19
CA ILE A 10 22.89 6.53 -1.75
C ILE A 10 23.05 7.85 -0.99
N PRO A 11 22.05 8.31 -0.23
CA PRO A 11 22.15 9.53 0.55
C PRO A 11 23.14 9.36 1.73
N GLU A 12 23.90 10.41 2.05
CA GLU A 12 24.88 10.40 3.16
C GLU A 12 24.22 10.30 4.55
N LYS A 13 22.96 10.73 4.66
CA LYS A 13 22.15 10.69 5.88
C LYS A 13 20.69 10.41 5.55
N VAL A 14 20.03 9.63 6.40
CA VAL A 14 18.61 9.32 6.33
C VAL A 14 17.99 9.44 7.72
N GLN A 15 16.78 9.96 7.80
CA GLN A 15 15.94 9.99 8.99
C GLN A 15 14.90 8.87 8.92
N ARG A 16 14.34 8.46 10.08
CA ARG A 16 13.30 7.41 10.09
C ARG A 16 12.10 7.75 9.21
N GLY A 17 11.75 9.04 9.11
CA GLY A 17 10.64 9.51 8.29
C GLY A 17 10.87 9.31 6.80
N ASP A 18 12.12 9.27 6.33
CA ASP A 18 12.46 9.16 4.90
C ASP A 18 12.10 7.78 4.33
N PHE A 19 11.94 6.77 5.19
CA PHE A 19 11.48 5.43 4.81
C PHE A 19 9.97 5.25 4.94
N VAL A 20 9.26 6.25 5.47
CA VAL A 20 7.81 6.23 5.65
C VAL A 20 7.20 7.03 4.53
N LEU A 21 6.61 6.33 3.57
CA LEU A 21 5.84 6.98 2.51
C LEU A 21 4.58 7.58 3.14
N ASN A 22 4.44 8.91 3.10
CA ASN A 22 3.20 9.57 3.49
C ASN A 22 2.18 9.38 2.37
N LEU A 23 1.17 8.56 2.65
CA LEU A 23 0.19 8.20 1.66
C LEU A 23 -0.69 9.37 1.23
N ALA A 24 -1.03 10.28 2.16
CA ALA A 24 -1.85 11.43 1.85
C ALA A 24 -1.18 12.32 0.79
N SER A 25 0.13 12.53 0.90
CA SER A 25 0.90 13.27 -0.12
C SER A 25 1.00 12.55 -1.46
N GLY A 26 0.93 11.22 -1.49
CA GLY A 26 0.93 10.45 -2.74
C GLY A 26 -0.41 10.52 -3.49
N LEU A 27 -1.48 11.00 -2.84
CA LEU A 27 -2.81 11.16 -3.43
C LEU A 27 -3.08 12.59 -3.93
N GLU A 28 -2.13 13.51 -3.72
CA GLU A 28 -2.22 14.87 -4.25
C GLU A 28 -2.22 14.86 -5.79
N PRO A 29 -2.91 15.80 -6.46
CA PRO A 29 -3.11 15.77 -7.91
C PRO A 29 -1.81 15.73 -8.73
N ASP A 30 -0.74 16.31 -8.22
CA ASP A 30 0.59 16.37 -8.84
C ASP A 30 1.42 15.10 -8.59
N ALA A 31 1.10 14.32 -7.56
CA ALA A 31 1.83 13.12 -7.15
C ALA A 31 1.12 11.80 -7.50
N ILE A 32 -0.18 11.81 -7.77
CA ILE A 32 -1.00 10.60 -7.93
C ILE A 32 -0.56 9.73 -9.11
N ASP A 33 -0.25 10.33 -10.26
CA ASP A 33 0.16 9.60 -11.46
C ASP A 33 1.49 8.87 -11.24
N GLN A 34 2.43 9.53 -10.55
CA GLN A 34 3.72 8.92 -10.20
C GLN A 34 3.54 7.81 -9.17
N THR A 35 2.72 8.06 -8.13
CA THR A 35 2.41 7.08 -7.09
C THR A 35 1.81 5.81 -7.68
N LEU A 36 0.84 5.93 -8.60
CA LEU A 36 0.23 4.78 -9.26
C LEU A 36 1.22 4.02 -10.16
N LYS A 37 2.16 4.71 -10.81
CA LYS A 37 3.23 4.08 -11.61
C LYS A 37 4.21 3.28 -10.76
N GLU A 38 4.55 3.79 -9.59
CA GLU A 38 5.55 3.19 -8.71
C GLU A 38 4.93 2.14 -7.76
N TYR A 39 3.61 2.16 -7.57
CA TYR A 39 2.94 1.22 -6.69
C TYR A 39 2.89 -0.19 -7.28
N VAL A 40 3.76 -1.06 -6.77
CA VAL A 40 3.86 -2.45 -7.23
C VAL A 40 2.79 -3.32 -6.57
N VAL A 41 1.75 -3.65 -7.32
CA VAL A 41 0.75 -4.64 -6.89
C VAL A 41 1.25 -6.05 -7.16
N THR A 42 1.76 -6.71 -6.12
CA THR A 42 2.16 -8.12 -6.22
C THR A 42 0.93 -9.03 -6.38
N PRO A 43 1.06 -10.25 -6.93
CA PRO A 43 -0.07 -11.19 -7.03
C PRO A 43 -0.73 -11.51 -5.68
N GLN A 44 0.07 -11.58 -4.61
CA GLN A 44 -0.44 -11.77 -3.25
C GLN A 44 -1.27 -10.55 -2.81
N LEU A 45 -0.77 -9.34 -3.06
CA LEU A 45 -1.46 -8.12 -2.68
C LEU A 45 -2.79 -7.96 -3.44
N ALA A 46 -2.80 -8.28 -4.75
CA ALA A 46 -4.01 -8.31 -5.55
C ALA A 46 -5.08 -9.23 -4.94
N LYS A 47 -4.70 -10.46 -4.57
CA LYS A 47 -5.60 -11.41 -3.89
C LYS A 47 -6.14 -10.85 -2.57
N CYS A 48 -5.28 -10.23 -1.76
CA CYS A 48 -5.70 -9.60 -0.51
C CYS A 48 -6.75 -8.51 -0.74
N PHE A 49 -6.58 -7.69 -1.78
CA PHE A 49 -7.58 -6.67 -2.15
C PHE A 49 -8.90 -7.30 -2.60
N ASP A 50 -8.85 -8.33 -3.44
CA ASP A 50 -10.04 -9.05 -3.90
C ASP A 50 -10.83 -9.65 -2.72
N ASP A 51 -10.13 -10.28 -1.77
CA ASP A 51 -10.74 -10.86 -0.57
C ASP A 51 -11.40 -9.78 0.30
N ALA A 52 -10.74 -8.64 0.51
CA ALA A 52 -11.26 -7.54 1.30
C ALA A 52 -12.48 -6.87 0.64
N LEU A 53 -12.42 -6.59 -0.67
CA LEU A 53 -13.54 -6.01 -1.41
C LEU A 53 -14.73 -6.97 -1.47
N SER A 54 -14.48 -8.27 -1.61
CA SER A 54 -15.52 -9.30 -1.56
C SER A 54 -16.18 -9.36 -0.18
N PHE A 55 -15.40 -9.25 0.90
CA PHE A 55 -15.92 -9.17 2.27
C PHE A 55 -16.80 -7.93 2.47
N ILE A 56 -16.35 -6.74 2.03
CA ILE A 56 -17.13 -5.49 2.09
C ILE A 56 -18.43 -5.65 1.30
N LYS A 57 -18.35 -6.10 0.04
CA LYS A 57 -19.51 -6.35 -0.82
C LYS A 57 -20.52 -7.27 -0.14
N SER A 58 -20.06 -8.38 0.46
CA SER A 58 -20.94 -9.33 1.15
C SER A 58 -21.69 -8.70 2.33
N THR A 59 -21.08 -7.69 2.97
CA THR A 59 -21.65 -7.03 4.15
C THR A 59 -22.66 -5.97 3.72
N VAL A 60 -22.32 -5.17 2.71
CA VAL A 60 -23.20 -4.12 2.17
C VAL A 60 -24.43 -4.70 1.46
N THR A 61 -24.27 -5.83 0.77
CA THR A 61 -25.37 -6.45 -0.01
C THR A 61 -26.23 -7.42 0.79
N SER A 62 -25.76 -7.92 1.94
CA SER A 62 -26.57 -8.81 2.77
C SER A 62 -27.68 -8.03 3.45
N GLN A 63 -28.93 -8.54 3.40
CA GLN A 63 -30.05 -7.98 4.17
C GLN A 63 -29.99 -8.28 5.67
N GLN A 64 -28.87 -8.84 6.13
CA GLN A 64 -28.63 -9.15 7.54
C GLN A 64 -28.00 -7.92 8.21
N SER A 65 -28.67 -7.30 9.18
CA SER A 65 -28.11 -6.21 10.01
C SER A 65 -27.02 -6.69 10.98
N ARG A 66 -26.01 -7.41 10.48
CA ARG A 66 -24.86 -7.87 11.26
C ARG A 66 -23.61 -7.07 10.88
N ASN A 67 -23.01 -6.45 11.88
CA ASN A 67 -21.70 -5.83 11.74
C ASN A 67 -20.65 -6.94 11.59
N LYS A 68 -19.86 -6.87 10.52
CA LYS A 68 -18.71 -7.77 10.30
C LYS A 68 -17.42 -6.96 10.43
N GLY A 69 -16.40 -7.56 11.06
CA GLY A 69 -15.06 -6.99 11.19
C GLY A 69 -14.02 -7.91 10.57
N ALA A 70 -12.91 -7.33 10.12
CA ALA A 70 -11.75 -8.05 9.62
C ALA A 70 -10.48 -7.48 10.28
N TYR A 71 -9.46 -8.32 10.44
CA TYR A 71 -8.16 -7.92 10.97
C TYR A 71 -7.10 -8.00 9.87
N LEU A 72 -6.37 -6.91 9.66
CA LEU A 72 -5.27 -6.87 8.72
C LEU A 72 -3.95 -7.23 9.43
N HIS A 73 -3.35 -8.35 9.05
CA HIS A 73 -2.09 -8.83 9.61
C HIS A 73 -0.96 -8.80 8.56
N GLY A 74 0.27 -8.50 9.00
CA GLY A 74 1.44 -8.43 8.12
C GLY A 74 2.65 -7.79 8.80
N SER A 75 3.85 -8.11 8.32
CA SER A 75 5.13 -7.61 8.87
C SER A 75 5.31 -6.09 8.71
N PHE A 76 6.31 -5.51 9.37
CA PHE A 76 6.70 -4.10 9.15
C PHE A 76 7.00 -3.86 7.67
N GLY A 77 6.53 -2.72 7.12
CA GLY A 77 6.73 -2.38 5.72
C GLY A 77 5.88 -3.17 4.71
N SER A 78 5.01 -4.10 5.15
CA SER A 78 4.21 -4.94 4.24
C SER A 78 3.01 -4.22 3.59
N GLY A 79 2.96 -2.88 3.63
CA GLY A 79 1.87 -2.10 3.03
C GLY A 79 0.54 -2.06 3.78
N LYS A 80 0.45 -2.53 5.03
CA LYS A 80 -0.83 -2.57 5.78
C LYS A 80 -1.54 -1.21 5.88
N SER A 81 -0.81 -0.14 6.20
CA SER A 81 -1.40 1.20 6.30
C SER A 81 -1.85 1.72 4.93
N HIS A 82 -1.09 1.39 3.87
CA HIS A 82 -1.46 1.70 2.49
C HIS A 82 -2.71 0.93 2.04
N PHE A 83 -2.88 -0.30 2.50
CA PHE A 83 -4.06 -1.12 2.19
C PHE A 83 -5.35 -0.59 2.85
N MET A 84 -5.23 0.12 3.97
CA MET A 84 -6.35 0.63 4.77
C MET A 84 -6.81 2.04 4.41
N ALA A 85 -6.06 2.75 3.58
CA ALA A 85 -6.33 4.12 3.19
C ALA A 85 -7.10 4.17 1.86
#